data_AF-A0A1I5JLT9-F1
#
_entry.id   AF-A0A1I5JLT9-F1
#
_cell.length_a   1.000
_cell.length_b   1.000
_cell.length_c   1.000
_cell.angle_alpha   90.00
_cell.angle_beta   90.00
_cell.angle_gamma   90.00
#
_symmetry.space_group_name_H-M   'P 1'
#
loop_
_entity.id
_entity.type
_entity.pdbx_description
1 polymer ?
#
loop_
_entity_poly.entity_id
_entity_poly.type
_entity_poly.pdbx_seq_one_letter_code
_entity_poly.pdbx_strand_id
1 'polypeptide(L)'
;MTDVDAEPTDGGSGVADPAVPDPAAPHGRCLHCLGPLPPPKATGRPREYHARGHGPGGIDCREAARRARGTETGIAIEQPLTTLIAAAGEEAAARRAHAVALTELSGRLTDAAARDERLATTLEELQSTIATRNASLEQRARQAVREQQAAERAAEAARTEADEARTAADQAAAGQERADERATAAERLAQQAEQARQAAERETRLAVQAGEDARDRLRTITQELRQASADRDAARAAQAELDRQHVTDTETIRDLTTQLETTRNELATARATAEEAAARAARTEGALAETRDQLAALRTERDELDRERQAALTQAEHERSAAAVAQEAERTARAEADAARDRATRAETENQQTTVTLAALRKELAAAHAEVAAQRERAAAAEQRAEPPTEGLP
;
A
#
# COMPACT_ATOMS: atom_id res chain seq x y z
N MET A 1 117.03 -13.18 37.09
CA MET A 1 117.41 -13.88 38.33
C MET A 1 118.39 -14.96 37.89
N THR A 2 119.69 -14.61 37.77
CA THR A 2 120.73 -14.71 38.84
C THR A 2 120.94 -16.20 39.17
N ASP A 3 122.07 -16.87 38.96
CA ASP A 3 123.51 -16.53 39.04
C ASP A 3 124.27 -17.57 38.15
N VAL A 4 125.32 -17.32 37.36
CA VAL A 4 126.71 -16.86 37.62
C VAL A 4 127.41 -17.58 38.77
N ASP A 5 128.26 -18.56 38.45
CA ASP A 5 129.49 -18.93 39.17
C ASP A 5 130.37 -19.76 38.18
N ALA A 6 131.43 -19.19 37.60
CA ALA A 6 132.78 -19.01 38.16
C ALA A 6 133.67 -20.28 38.00
N GLU A 7 134.69 -20.14 37.15
CA GLU A 7 135.83 -21.06 37.00
C GLU A 7 136.63 -21.22 38.32
N PRO A 8 137.56 -22.19 38.38
CA PRO A 8 138.93 -21.73 38.25
C PRO A 8 139.82 -22.60 37.35
N THR A 9 140.70 -21.87 36.67
CA THR A 9 141.96 -22.29 36.06
C THR A 9 143.01 -22.53 37.15
N ASP A 10 143.80 -23.58 37.00
CA ASP A 10 145.17 -23.72 37.52
C ASP A 10 145.89 -24.70 36.57
N GLY A 11 147.05 -24.43 35.98
CA GLY A 11 148.17 -23.70 36.55
C GLY A 11 149.16 -24.69 37.16
N GLY A 12 150.05 -25.25 36.34
CA GLY A 12 151.08 -26.20 36.81
C GLY A 12 152.03 -26.60 35.68
N SER A 13 152.79 -25.67 35.11
CA SER A 13 154.15 -25.32 35.51
C SER A 13 155.10 -26.52 35.53
N GLY A 14 155.90 -26.61 34.47
CA GLY A 14 157.02 -27.53 34.38
C GLY A 14 158.00 -27.32 35.54
N VAL A 15 158.29 -28.42 36.22
CA VAL A 15 159.54 -28.61 36.93
C VAL A 15 160.30 -29.62 36.09
N ALA A 16 161.28 -29.11 35.35
CA ALA A 16 162.32 -29.95 34.75
C ALA A 16 163.12 -30.52 35.91
N ASP A 17 162.76 -31.73 36.34
CA ASP A 17 163.56 -32.49 37.28
C ASP A 17 164.99 -32.65 36.70
N PRO A 18 166.03 -32.32 37.47
CA PRO A 18 167.40 -32.55 37.04
C PRO A 18 167.58 -34.04 36.78
N ALA A 19 168.08 -34.35 35.58
CA ALA A 19 168.35 -35.70 35.11
C ALA A 19 169.00 -36.55 36.22
N VAL A 20 168.24 -37.51 36.73
CA VAL A 20 168.73 -38.58 37.61
C VAL A 20 169.91 -39.25 36.88
N PRO A 21 171.14 -39.21 37.43
CA PRO A 21 172.28 -39.87 36.80
C PRO A 21 172.07 -41.38 36.81
N ASP A 22 172.17 -41.99 35.64
CA ASP A 22 172.10 -43.43 35.41
C ASP A 22 173.05 -44.21 36.36
N PRO A 23 172.54 -45.13 37.20
CA PRO A 23 173.31 -45.86 38.21
C PRO A 23 174.21 -46.98 37.65
N ALA A 24 174.22 -47.23 36.34
CA ALA A 24 174.88 -48.41 35.76
C ALA A 24 176.34 -48.21 35.29
N ALA A 25 176.92 -47.01 35.41
CA ALA A 25 178.34 -46.77 35.12
C ALA A 25 179.02 -46.02 36.27
N PRO A 26 180.04 -46.60 36.95
CA PRO A 26 180.66 -45.95 38.09
C PRO A 26 181.34 -44.65 37.64
N HIS A 27 180.74 -43.52 38.00
CA HIS A 27 181.18 -42.20 37.56
C HIS A 27 182.67 -41.99 37.85
N GLY A 28 183.39 -41.43 36.88
CA GLY A 28 184.83 -41.24 37.00
C GLY A 28 185.65 -42.53 36.90
N ARG A 29 185.10 -43.62 36.35
CA ARG A 29 185.87 -44.82 35.99
C ARG A 29 185.75 -45.14 34.50
N CYS A 30 186.80 -45.75 33.95
CA CYS A 30 186.84 -46.18 32.56
C CYS A 30 185.92 -47.38 32.34
N LEU A 31 185.00 -47.31 31.37
CA LEU A 31 184.05 -48.39 31.03
C LEU A 31 184.72 -49.73 30.67
N HIS A 32 186.00 -49.72 30.28
CA HIS A 32 186.74 -50.94 29.96
C HIS A 32 187.46 -51.58 31.17
N CYS A 33 188.41 -50.87 31.79
CA CYS A 33 189.27 -51.41 32.84
C CYS A 33 188.81 -51.07 34.26
N LEU A 34 187.72 -50.30 34.40
CA LEU A 34 187.16 -49.81 35.66
C LEU A 34 188.14 -48.99 36.52
N GLY A 35 189.28 -48.59 35.95
CA GLY A 35 190.26 -47.70 36.60
C GLY A 35 189.75 -46.26 36.66
N PRO A 36 190.21 -45.46 37.64
CA PRO A 36 189.77 -44.07 37.79
C PRO A 36 190.18 -43.23 36.57
N LEU A 37 189.25 -42.41 36.11
CA LEU A 37 189.44 -41.41 35.07
C LEU A 37 189.74 -40.05 35.72
N PRO A 38 190.54 -39.21 35.07
CA PRO A 38 190.73 -37.85 35.54
C PRO A 38 189.36 -37.14 35.64
N PRO A 39 189.19 -36.27 36.65
CA PRO A 39 187.92 -35.58 36.87
C PRO A 39 187.47 -34.86 35.59
N PRO A 40 186.16 -34.85 35.28
CA PRO A 40 185.65 -34.21 34.08
C PRO A 40 186.02 -32.72 34.09
N LYS A 41 186.46 -32.19 32.94
CA LYS A 41 186.65 -30.74 32.80
C LYS A 41 185.29 -30.06 32.90
N ALA A 42 185.25 -28.85 33.48
CA ALA A 42 184.03 -28.10 33.83
C ALA A 42 183.05 -27.86 32.64
N THR A 43 183.49 -28.07 31.41
CA THR A 43 182.66 -28.09 30.21
C THR A 43 183.07 -29.26 29.32
N GLY A 44 182.08 -30.09 28.92
CA GLY A 44 182.26 -31.22 28.01
C GLY A 44 181.68 -32.54 28.52
N ARG A 45 181.35 -33.46 27.59
CA ARG A 45 180.85 -34.79 27.91
C ARG A 45 181.88 -35.53 28.78
N PRO A 46 181.45 -36.22 29.86
CA PRO A 46 182.34 -37.04 30.67
C PRO A 46 183.13 -38.00 29.80
N ARG A 47 184.41 -38.20 30.09
CA ARG A 47 185.20 -39.21 29.41
C ARG A 47 184.69 -40.58 29.84
N GLU A 48 184.43 -41.44 28.87
CA GLU A 48 183.99 -42.82 29.10
C GLU A 48 185.17 -43.80 29.21
N TYR A 49 186.33 -43.44 28.66
CA TYR A 49 187.53 -44.27 28.60
C TYR A 49 188.79 -43.45 28.91
N HIS A 50 189.89 -44.11 29.32
CA HIS A 50 191.20 -43.45 29.47
C HIS A 50 191.64 -42.82 28.15
N ALA A 51 192.40 -41.72 28.23
CA ALA A 51 193.09 -41.20 27.05
C ALA A 51 194.09 -42.24 26.51
N ARG A 52 194.36 -42.23 25.20
CA ARG A 52 195.28 -43.17 24.54
C ARG A 52 196.64 -43.18 25.26
N GLY A 53 197.11 -44.35 25.67
CA GLY A 53 198.37 -44.51 26.42
C GLY A 53 198.27 -44.29 27.94
N HIS A 54 197.12 -43.85 28.46
CA HIS A 54 196.92 -43.56 29.90
C HIS A 54 196.11 -44.62 30.66
N GLY A 55 195.77 -45.74 30.01
CA GLY A 55 195.18 -46.89 30.69
C GLY A 55 196.21 -47.66 31.52
N PRO A 56 195.77 -48.57 32.41
CA PRO A 56 196.67 -49.45 33.14
C PRO A 56 197.57 -50.22 32.15
N GLY A 57 198.89 -50.14 32.34
CA GLY A 57 199.88 -50.73 31.43
C GLY A 57 200.04 -50.03 30.07
N GLY A 58 199.55 -48.80 29.90
CA GLY A 58 199.65 -48.05 28.65
C GLY A 58 198.62 -48.44 27.58
N ILE A 59 197.64 -49.28 27.92
CA ILE A 59 196.64 -49.77 26.97
C ILE A 59 195.63 -48.66 26.61
N ASP A 60 195.27 -48.57 25.32
CA ASP A 60 194.13 -47.75 24.88
C ASP A 60 192.82 -48.46 25.25
N CYS A 61 192.24 -48.06 26.38
CA CYS A 61 191.01 -48.67 26.87
C CYS A 61 189.80 -48.50 25.94
N ARG A 62 189.74 -47.44 25.11
CA ARG A 62 188.66 -47.26 24.14
C ARG A 62 188.81 -48.27 22.99
N GLU A 63 190.02 -48.43 22.49
CA GLU A 63 190.31 -49.39 21.42
C GLU A 63 190.21 -50.83 21.91
N ALA A 64 190.64 -51.12 23.14
CA ALA A 64 190.49 -52.42 23.79
C ALA A 64 189.01 -52.76 24.04
N ALA A 65 188.18 -51.81 24.47
CA ALA A 65 186.73 -52.01 24.53
C ALA A 65 186.07 -52.20 23.15
N ARG A 66 186.59 -51.55 22.11
CA ARG A 66 186.12 -51.76 20.73
C ARG A 66 186.53 -53.15 20.22
N ARG A 67 187.75 -53.60 20.49
CA ARG A 67 188.20 -54.97 20.19
C ARG A 67 187.41 -56.01 20.99
N ALA A 68 187.12 -55.76 22.27
CA ALA A 68 186.27 -56.63 23.09
C ALA A 68 184.82 -56.68 22.62
N ARG A 69 184.29 -55.61 22.00
CA ARG A 69 182.98 -55.64 21.33
C ARG A 69 183.03 -56.32 19.97
N GLY A 70 184.16 -56.21 19.27
CA GLY A 70 184.40 -56.90 18.00
C GLY A 70 184.87 -58.36 18.14
N THR A 71 184.99 -58.91 19.35
CA THR A 71 185.21 -60.36 19.54
C THR A 71 183.91 -61.11 19.30
N GLU A 72 184.02 -62.40 18.98
CA GLU A 72 182.88 -63.29 18.73
C GLU A 72 181.87 -63.25 19.90
N THR A 73 182.35 -63.16 21.14
CA THR A 73 181.53 -62.99 22.35
C THR A 73 180.84 -61.63 22.43
N GLY A 74 181.48 -60.54 22.03
CA GLY A 74 180.89 -59.20 21.99
C GLY A 74 179.75 -59.11 20.97
N ILE A 75 179.97 -59.65 19.77
CA ILE A 75 178.96 -59.73 18.71
C ILE A 75 177.80 -60.65 19.12
N ALA A 76 178.10 -61.79 19.75
CA ALA A 76 177.11 -62.74 20.25
C ALA A 76 176.21 -62.16 21.36
N ILE A 77 176.62 -61.07 22.03
CA ILE A 77 175.81 -60.38 23.05
C ILE A 77 175.08 -59.18 22.44
N GLU A 78 175.74 -58.40 21.58
CA GLU A 78 175.17 -57.17 21.02
C GLU A 78 174.05 -57.43 20.01
N GLN A 79 174.16 -58.47 19.18
CA GLN A 79 173.10 -58.82 18.22
C GLN A 79 171.78 -59.22 18.90
N PRO A 80 171.76 -60.16 19.88
CA PRO A 80 170.52 -60.50 20.58
C PRO A 80 169.89 -59.31 21.30
N LEU A 81 170.69 -58.45 21.92
CA LEU A 81 170.19 -57.25 22.60
C LEU A 81 169.57 -56.26 21.60
N THR A 82 170.20 -56.05 20.44
CA THR A 82 169.65 -55.17 19.40
C THR A 82 168.34 -55.70 18.83
N THR A 83 168.24 -57.03 18.60
CA THR A 83 167.00 -57.69 18.17
C THR A 83 165.90 -57.59 19.23
N LEU A 84 166.23 -57.76 20.51
CA LEU A 84 165.26 -57.58 21.61
C LEU A 84 164.78 -56.13 21.72
N ILE A 85 165.66 -55.14 21.54
CA ILE A 85 165.29 -53.71 21.51
C ILE A 85 164.37 -53.43 20.32
N ALA A 86 164.67 -53.98 19.14
CA ALA A 86 163.81 -53.83 17.95
C ALA A 86 162.43 -54.47 18.17
N ALA A 87 162.37 -55.71 18.67
CA ALA A 87 161.12 -56.41 18.96
C ALA A 87 160.30 -55.70 20.06
N ALA A 88 160.96 -55.19 21.11
CA ALA A 88 160.29 -54.37 22.12
C ALA A 88 159.77 -53.04 21.55
N GLY A 89 160.51 -52.44 20.61
CA GLY A 89 160.09 -51.26 19.85
C GLY A 89 158.87 -51.51 18.97
N GLU A 90 158.85 -52.65 18.25
CA GLU A 90 157.73 -53.11 17.44
C GLU A 90 156.49 -53.41 18.29
N GLU A 91 156.64 -54.14 19.39
CA GLU A 91 155.55 -54.43 20.33
C GLU A 91 155.01 -53.15 20.98
N ALA A 92 155.89 -52.21 21.38
CA ALA A 92 155.47 -50.92 21.91
C ALA A 92 154.74 -50.09 20.85
N ALA A 93 155.17 -50.14 19.58
CA ALA A 93 154.48 -49.49 18.47
C ALA A 93 153.11 -50.13 18.21
N ALA A 94 153.02 -51.46 18.21
CA ALA A 94 151.77 -52.21 18.06
C ALA A 94 150.78 -51.90 19.19
N ARG A 95 151.24 -51.85 20.45
CA ARG A 95 150.43 -51.45 21.60
C ARG A 95 149.95 -50.01 21.52
N ARG A 96 150.80 -49.08 21.06
CA ARG A 96 150.40 -47.68 20.81
C ARG A 96 149.34 -47.61 19.72
N ALA A 97 149.52 -48.31 18.60
CA ALA A 97 148.54 -48.36 17.52
C ALA A 97 147.20 -48.97 17.97
N HIS A 98 147.23 -50.04 18.76
CA HIS A 98 146.05 -50.64 19.35
C HIS A 98 145.34 -49.69 20.33
N ALA A 99 146.08 -48.98 21.18
CA ALA A 99 145.51 -47.97 22.09
C ALA A 99 144.84 -46.82 21.31
N VAL A 100 145.43 -46.37 20.20
CA VAL A 100 144.81 -45.37 19.29
C VAL A 100 143.53 -45.93 18.67
N ALA A 101 143.53 -47.16 18.16
CA ALA A 101 142.35 -47.79 17.59
C ALA A 101 141.21 -47.97 18.61
N LEU A 102 141.53 -48.34 19.85
CA LEU A 102 140.56 -48.40 20.94
C LEU A 102 140.01 -47.01 21.30
N THR A 103 140.87 -45.99 21.30
CA THR A 103 140.46 -44.60 21.53
C THR A 103 139.50 -44.14 20.43
N GLU A 104 139.82 -44.42 19.16
CA GLU A 104 138.95 -44.10 18.03
C GLU A 104 137.61 -44.85 18.08
N LEU A 105 137.63 -46.15 18.40
CA LEU A 105 136.41 -46.93 18.57
C LEU A 105 135.53 -46.37 19.70
N SER A 106 136.15 -46.01 20.83
CA SER A 106 135.43 -45.40 21.95
C SER A 106 134.80 -44.06 21.55
N GLY A 107 135.51 -43.22 20.78
CA GLY A 107 134.99 -41.98 20.22
C GLY A 107 133.80 -42.20 19.28
N ARG A 108 133.87 -43.20 18.39
CA ARG A 108 132.75 -43.55 17.49
C ARG A 108 131.52 -44.04 18.26
N LEU A 109 131.72 -44.79 19.35
CA LEU A 109 130.62 -45.25 20.22
C LEU A 109 129.99 -44.10 21.00
N THR A 110 130.79 -43.16 21.54
CA THR A 110 130.26 -41.96 22.20
C THR A 110 129.49 -41.08 21.22
N ASP A 111 129.99 -40.92 19.99
CA ASP A 111 129.27 -40.18 18.94
C ASP A 111 127.96 -40.85 18.53
N ALA A 112 127.93 -42.19 18.50
CA ALA A 112 126.72 -42.96 18.25
C ALA A 112 125.70 -42.79 19.37
N ALA A 113 126.13 -42.94 20.63
CA ALA A 113 125.27 -42.70 21.79
C ALA A 113 124.71 -41.27 21.80
N ALA A 114 125.53 -40.26 21.49
CA ALA A 114 125.07 -38.88 21.38
C ALA A 114 124.10 -38.65 20.20
N ARG A 115 124.23 -39.40 19.10
CA ARG A 115 123.23 -39.37 18.02
C ARG A 115 121.92 -40.01 18.46
N ASP A 116 121.98 -41.17 19.12
CA ASP A 116 120.79 -41.87 19.59
C ASP A 116 120.04 -41.09 20.66
N GLU A 117 120.76 -40.41 21.58
CA GLU A 117 120.18 -39.50 22.56
C GLU A 117 119.48 -38.32 21.87
N ARG A 118 120.11 -37.68 20.88
CA ARG A 118 119.46 -36.62 20.08
C ARG A 118 118.22 -37.11 19.35
N LEU A 119 118.24 -38.33 18.81
CA LEU A 119 117.07 -38.94 18.16
C LEU A 119 115.96 -39.21 19.17
N ALA A 120 116.29 -39.72 20.36
CA ALA A 120 115.33 -39.94 21.43
C ALA A 120 114.65 -38.62 21.85
N THR A 121 115.42 -37.55 22.08
CA THR A 121 114.88 -36.21 22.37
C THR A 121 113.98 -35.71 21.24
N THR A 122 114.39 -35.86 19.97
CA THR A 122 113.58 -35.45 18.82
C THR A 122 112.25 -36.23 18.76
N LEU A 123 112.28 -37.53 19.07
CA LEU A 123 111.07 -38.37 19.11
C LEU A 123 110.13 -37.96 20.25
N GLU A 124 110.67 -37.64 21.43
CA GLU A 124 109.90 -37.11 22.57
C GLU A 124 109.26 -35.75 22.23
N GLU A 125 110.01 -34.84 21.59
CA GLU A 125 109.50 -33.56 21.11
C GLU A 125 108.38 -33.73 20.07
N LEU A 126 108.54 -34.66 19.13
CA LEU A 126 107.51 -34.98 18.13
C LEU A 126 106.27 -35.59 18.78
N GLN A 127 106.44 -36.51 19.73
CA GLN A 127 105.32 -37.12 20.47
C GLN A 127 104.56 -36.05 21.27
N SER A 128 105.26 -35.15 21.96
CA SER A 128 104.66 -34.03 22.69
C SER A 128 103.91 -33.07 21.75
N THR A 129 104.51 -32.76 20.58
CA THR A 129 103.89 -31.90 19.56
C THR A 129 102.62 -32.52 18.99
N ILE A 130 102.66 -33.82 18.68
CA ILE A 130 101.48 -34.55 18.17
C ILE A 130 100.39 -34.63 19.24
N ALA A 131 100.75 -34.93 20.49
CA ALA A 131 99.79 -34.98 21.60
C ALA A 131 99.11 -33.61 21.80
N THR A 132 99.90 -32.53 21.79
CA THR A 132 99.38 -31.14 21.91
C THR A 132 98.47 -30.79 20.74
N ARG A 133 98.88 -31.12 19.50
CA ARG A 133 98.07 -30.86 18.31
C ARG A 133 96.77 -31.67 18.32
N ASN A 134 96.81 -32.94 18.71
CA ASN A 134 95.63 -33.79 18.80
C ASN A 134 94.66 -33.29 19.88
N ALA A 135 95.16 -32.91 21.06
CA ALA A 135 94.34 -32.29 22.10
C ALA A 135 93.69 -30.99 21.61
N SER A 136 94.42 -30.14 20.88
CA SER A 136 93.88 -28.92 20.25
C SER A 136 92.81 -29.23 19.18
N LEU A 137 92.99 -30.27 18.37
CA LEU A 137 92.02 -30.69 17.36
C LEU A 137 90.76 -31.27 18.00
N GLU A 138 90.91 -32.10 19.03
CA GLU A 138 89.77 -32.63 19.80
C GLU A 138 88.99 -31.51 20.49
N GLN A 139 89.68 -30.52 21.08
CA GLN A 139 89.03 -29.37 21.67
C GLN A 139 88.26 -28.56 20.62
N ARG A 140 88.85 -28.30 19.46
CA ARG A 140 88.18 -27.62 18.34
C ARG A 140 86.98 -28.40 17.81
N ALA A 141 87.09 -29.71 17.67
CA ALA A 141 85.98 -30.57 17.24
C ALA A 141 84.83 -30.53 18.24
N ARG A 142 85.12 -30.64 19.54
CA ARG A 142 84.11 -30.52 20.61
C ARG A 142 83.44 -29.13 20.61
N GLN A 143 84.22 -28.08 20.39
CA GLN A 143 83.68 -26.72 20.29
C GLN A 143 82.76 -26.57 19.07
N ALA A 144 83.18 -27.03 17.89
CA ALA A 144 82.37 -26.98 16.68
C ALA A 144 81.03 -27.73 16.84
N VAL A 145 81.04 -28.90 17.49
CA VAL A 145 79.80 -29.67 17.77
C VAL A 145 78.88 -28.88 18.70
N ARG A 146 79.42 -28.22 19.75
CA ARG A 146 78.61 -27.39 20.66
C ARG A 146 78.01 -26.17 19.94
N GLU A 147 78.79 -25.53 19.08
CA GLU A 147 78.35 -24.39 18.27
C GLU A 147 77.27 -24.80 17.28
N GLN A 148 77.43 -25.95 16.61
CA GLN A 148 76.41 -26.52 15.74
C GLN A 148 75.11 -26.81 16.51
N GLN A 149 75.19 -27.49 17.66
CA GLN A 149 74.00 -27.79 18.48
C GLN A 149 73.34 -26.52 19.03
N ALA A 150 74.11 -25.47 19.29
CA ALA A 150 73.57 -24.17 19.70
C ALA A 150 72.85 -23.48 18.53
N ALA A 151 73.44 -23.52 17.33
CA ALA A 151 72.84 -22.97 16.12
C ALA A 151 71.55 -23.72 15.73
N GLU A 152 71.54 -25.05 15.82
CA GLU A 152 70.34 -25.87 15.57
C GLU A 152 69.22 -25.54 16.56
N ARG A 153 69.53 -25.44 17.85
CA ARG A 153 68.55 -25.04 18.88
C ARG A 153 68.03 -23.61 18.65
N ALA A 154 68.89 -22.68 18.26
CA ALA A 154 68.48 -21.32 17.93
C ALA A 154 67.59 -21.28 16.69
N ALA A 155 67.89 -22.09 15.66
CA ALA A 155 67.09 -22.19 14.46
C ALA A 155 65.72 -22.84 14.73
N GLU A 156 65.66 -23.87 15.58
CA GLU A 156 64.41 -24.48 16.02
C GLU A 156 63.57 -23.50 16.84
N ALA A 157 64.17 -22.80 17.81
CA ALA A 157 63.48 -21.76 18.58
C ALA A 157 62.90 -20.67 17.67
N ALA A 158 63.68 -20.17 16.69
CA ALA A 158 63.22 -19.16 15.73
C ALA A 158 62.06 -19.68 14.84
N ARG A 159 62.03 -20.98 14.49
CA ARG A 159 60.91 -21.57 13.75
C ARG A 159 59.65 -21.63 14.62
N THR A 160 59.78 -22.09 15.86
CA THR A 160 58.66 -22.13 16.82
C THR A 160 58.10 -20.73 17.05
N GLU A 161 58.95 -19.74 17.30
CA GLU A 161 58.52 -18.33 17.45
C GLU A 161 57.81 -17.80 16.20
N ALA A 162 58.30 -18.15 15.00
CA ALA A 162 57.64 -17.76 13.75
C ALA A 162 56.28 -18.46 13.54
N ASP A 163 56.14 -19.70 13.98
CA ASP A 163 54.87 -20.45 13.91
C ASP A 163 53.85 -19.93 14.94
N GLU A 164 54.31 -19.59 16.15
CA GLU A 164 53.50 -18.92 17.16
C GLU A 164 53.04 -17.53 16.70
N ALA A 165 53.94 -16.74 16.10
CA ALA A 165 53.60 -15.43 15.54
C ALA A 165 52.59 -15.53 14.40
N ARG A 166 52.72 -16.53 13.51
CA ARG A 166 51.74 -16.81 12.46
C ARG A 166 50.38 -17.19 13.03
N THR A 167 50.36 -18.09 14.01
CA THR A 167 49.13 -18.51 14.69
C THR A 167 48.45 -17.34 15.39
N ALA A 168 49.21 -16.46 16.06
CA ALA A 168 48.68 -15.26 16.69
C ALA A 168 48.12 -14.26 15.66
N ALA A 169 48.79 -14.09 14.52
CA ALA A 169 48.30 -13.26 13.43
C ALA A 169 46.98 -13.80 12.83
N ASP A 170 46.88 -15.11 12.61
CA ASP A 170 45.65 -15.76 12.12
C ASP A 170 44.50 -15.61 13.12
N GLN A 171 44.77 -15.78 14.42
CA GLN A 171 43.78 -15.55 15.47
C GLN A 171 43.31 -14.09 15.54
N ALA A 172 44.22 -13.14 15.34
CA ALA A 172 43.89 -11.71 15.29
C ALA A 172 43.03 -11.40 14.05
N ALA A 173 43.38 -11.94 12.87
CA ALA A 173 42.60 -11.79 11.64
C ALA A 173 41.19 -12.38 11.81
N ALA A 174 41.07 -13.61 12.32
CA ALA A 174 39.77 -14.23 12.61
C ALA A 174 38.99 -13.49 13.72
N GLY A 175 39.68 -12.81 14.62
CA GLY A 175 39.07 -11.91 15.62
C GLY A 175 38.48 -10.67 14.97
N GLN A 176 39.21 -10.06 14.04
CA GLN A 176 38.78 -8.89 13.27
C GLN A 176 37.57 -9.22 12.37
N GLU A 177 37.61 -10.33 11.63
CA GLU A 177 36.48 -10.77 10.80
C GLU A 177 35.21 -10.94 11.63
N ARG A 178 35.30 -11.59 12.80
CA ARG A 178 34.16 -11.73 13.71
C ARG A 178 33.66 -10.38 14.25
N ALA A 179 34.54 -9.41 14.45
CA ALA A 179 34.16 -8.06 14.87
C ALA A 179 33.43 -7.33 13.74
N ASP A 180 33.92 -7.42 12.50
CA ASP A 180 33.33 -6.82 11.31
C ASP A 180 31.97 -7.44 10.97
N GLU A 181 31.83 -8.77 11.12
CA GLU A 181 30.55 -9.48 11.00
C GLU A 181 29.52 -8.98 12.03
N ARG A 182 29.95 -8.81 13.29
CA ARG A 182 29.09 -8.27 14.35
C ARG A 182 28.71 -6.82 14.10
N ALA A 183 29.63 -5.99 13.64
CA ALA A 183 29.35 -4.60 13.26
C ALA A 183 28.33 -4.54 12.12
N THR A 184 28.53 -5.32 11.06
CA THR A 184 27.60 -5.41 9.92
C THR A 184 26.23 -5.97 10.34
N ALA A 185 26.19 -6.94 11.25
CA ALA A 185 24.93 -7.44 11.81
C ALA A 185 24.20 -6.37 12.64
N ALA A 186 24.93 -5.61 13.47
CA ALA A 186 24.37 -4.52 14.25
C ALA A 186 23.84 -3.38 13.36
N GLU A 187 24.57 -3.02 12.29
CA GLU A 187 24.11 -2.05 11.30
C GLU A 187 22.83 -2.49 10.59
N ARG A 188 22.74 -3.76 10.18
CA ARG A 188 21.52 -4.32 9.58
C ARG A 188 20.34 -4.29 10.56
N LEU A 189 20.56 -4.64 11.83
CA LEU A 189 19.52 -4.55 12.86
C LEU A 189 19.08 -3.11 13.10
N ALA A 190 20.01 -2.15 13.13
CA ALA A 190 19.70 -0.73 13.27
C ALA A 190 18.89 -0.21 12.07
N GLN A 191 19.26 -0.59 10.85
CA GLN A 191 18.50 -0.25 9.64
C GLN A 191 17.09 -0.86 9.65
N GLN A 192 16.95 -2.12 10.08
CA GLN A 192 15.64 -2.77 10.23
C GLN A 192 14.79 -2.08 11.30
N ALA A 193 15.39 -1.69 12.44
CA ALA A 193 14.70 -0.95 13.49
C ALA A 193 14.24 0.43 13.01
N GLU A 194 15.06 1.15 12.24
CA GLU A 194 14.67 2.44 11.64
C GLU A 194 13.55 2.26 10.61
N GLN A 195 13.62 1.25 9.75
CA GLN A 195 12.56 0.92 8.80
C GLN A 195 11.25 0.56 9.51
N ALA A 196 11.32 -0.23 10.59
CA ALA A 196 10.18 -0.57 11.42
C ALA A 196 9.60 0.68 12.10
N ARG A 197 10.45 1.58 12.63
CA ARG A 197 10.00 2.86 13.20
C ARG A 197 9.28 3.70 12.16
N GLN A 198 9.84 3.86 10.97
CA GLN A 198 9.21 4.61 9.88
C GLN A 198 7.90 3.97 9.41
N ALA A 199 7.82 2.64 9.36
CA ALA A 199 6.58 1.94 9.05
C ALA A 199 5.52 2.19 10.12
N ALA A 200 5.87 2.08 11.41
CA ALA A 200 4.97 2.37 12.52
C ALA A 200 4.53 3.84 12.57
N GLU A 201 5.43 4.79 12.26
CA GLU A 201 5.10 6.21 12.14
C GLU A 201 4.11 6.45 10.98
N ARG A 202 4.31 5.80 9.82
CA ARG A 202 3.38 5.88 8.70
C ARG A 202 2.02 5.30 9.06
N GLU A 203 1.98 4.12 9.69
CA GLU A 203 0.74 3.49 10.13
C GLU A 203 0.01 4.36 11.15
N THR A 204 0.73 4.95 12.10
CA THR A 204 0.16 5.90 13.07
C THR A 204 -0.42 7.13 12.38
N ARG A 205 0.28 7.73 11.41
CA ARG A 205 -0.24 8.86 10.62
C ARG A 205 -1.50 8.49 9.85
N LEU A 206 -1.53 7.32 9.21
CA LEU A 206 -2.70 6.82 8.50
C LEU A 206 -3.87 6.57 9.45
N ALA A 207 -3.62 6.01 10.63
CA ALA A 207 -4.65 5.80 11.65
C ALA A 207 -5.22 7.13 12.18
N VAL A 208 -4.37 8.14 12.39
CA VAL A 208 -4.80 9.50 12.78
C VAL A 208 -5.65 10.11 11.67
N GLN A 209 -5.21 10.06 10.41
CA GLN A 209 -5.96 10.56 9.25
C GLN A 209 -7.32 9.85 9.12
N ALA A 210 -7.35 8.52 9.21
CA ALA A 210 -8.61 7.76 9.18
C ALA A 210 -9.54 8.15 10.34
N GLY A 211 -8.98 8.45 11.52
CA GLY A 211 -9.73 8.96 12.67
C GLY A 211 -10.29 10.38 12.45
N GLU A 212 -9.53 11.25 11.80
CA GLU A 212 -9.97 12.60 11.41
C GLU A 212 -11.08 12.52 10.35
N ASP A 213 -10.89 11.73 9.29
CA ASP A 213 -11.89 11.47 8.26
C ASP A 213 -13.19 10.90 8.86
N ALA A 214 -13.08 9.98 9.82
CA ALA A 214 -14.23 9.42 10.52
C ALA A 214 -14.97 10.48 11.35
N ARG A 215 -14.25 11.37 12.03
CA ARG A 215 -14.84 12.49 12.78
C ARG A 215 -15.53 13.49 11.85
N ASP A 216 -14.91 13.83 10.72
CA ASP A 216 -15.48 14.74 9.73
C ASP A 216 -16.73 14.14 9.09
N ARG A 217 -16.72 12.83 8.81
CA ARG A 217 -17.89 12.11 8.33
C ARG A 217 -19.00 12.05 9.38
N LEU A 218 -18.66 11.84 10.65
CA LEU A 218 -19.62 11.94 11.76
C LEU A 218 -20.20 13.35 11.91
N ARG A 219 -19.40 14.42 11.76
CA ARG A 219 -19.92 15.80 11.76
C ARG A 219 -20.87 16.03 10.59
N THR A 220 -20.52 15.56 9.41
CA THR A 220 -21.36 15.63 8.20
C THR A 220 -22.69 14.91 8.42
N ILE A 221 -22.65 13.65 8.87
CA ILE A 221 -23.86 12.87 9.19
C ILE A 221 -24.69 13.56 10.28
N THR A 222 -24.05 14.11 11.31
CA THR A 222 -24.75 14.84 12.38
C THR A 222 -25.45 16.09 11.83
N GLN A 223 -24.81 16.80 10.91
CA GLN A 223 -25.38 17.97 10.25
C GLN A 223 -26.54 17.57 9.33
N GLU A 224 -26.39 16.51 8.53
CA GLU A 224 -27.46 15.93 7.72
C GLU A 224 -28.64 15.48 8.57
N LEU A 225 -28.39 14.84 9.72
CA LEU A 225 -29.44 14.41 10.63
C LEU A 225 -30.18 15.60 11.25
N ARG A 226 -29.45 16.67 11.62
CA ARG A 226 -30.06 17.93 12.08
C ARG A 226 -30.91 18.57 10.98
N GLN A 227 -30.39 18.62 9.76
CA GLN A 227 -31.11 19.15 8.60
C GLN A 227 -32.38 18.32 8.34
N ALA A 228 -32.26 17.00 8.27
CA ALA A 228 -33.40 16.10 8.11
C ALA A 228 -34.42 16.22 9.25
N SER A 229 -33.96 16.46 10.49
CA SER A 229 -34.87 16.71 11.62
C SER A 229 -35.60 18.04 11.47
N ALA A 230 -34.92 19.10 11.02
CA ALA A 230 -35.52 20.40 10.75
C ALA A 230 -36.49 20.32 9.58
N ASP A 231 -36.14 19.62 8.50
CA ASP A 231 -37.01 19.38 7.34
C ASP A 231 -38.25 18.57 7.75
N ARG A 232 -38.09 17.56 8.61
CA ARG A 232 -39.22 16.79 9.16
C ARG A 232 -40.12 17.64 10.04
N ASP A 233 -39.55 18.50 10.88
CA ASP A 233 -40.34 19.38 11.74
C ASP A 233 -41.05 20.48 10.92
N ALA A 234 -40.41 20.98 9.86
CA ALA A 234 -41.04 21.85 8.87
C ALA A 234 -42.16 21.14 8.10
N ALA A 235 -41.96 19.89 7.69
CA ALA A 235 -42.99 19.08 7.04
C ALA A 235 -44.18 18.80 7.98
N ARG A 236 -43.93 18.56 9.27
CA ARG A 236 -44.99 18.42 10.29
C ARG A 236 -45.73 19.73 10.51
N ALA A 237 -45.04 20.86 10.53
CA ALA A 237 -45.67 22.18 10.63
C ALA A 237 -46.55 22.46 9.40
N ALA A 238 -46.06 22.13 8.19
CA ALA A 238 -46.82 22.24 6.95
C ALA A 238 -48.04 21.29 6.94
N GLN A 239 -47.89 20.06 7.42
CA GLN A 239 -49.00 19.12 7.57
C GLN A 239 -50.04 19.65 8.57
N ALA A 240 -49.62 20.17 9.72
CA ALA A 240 -50.54 20.76 10.70
C ALA A 240 -51.23 22.04 10.19
N GLU A 241 -50.61 22.76 9.25
CA GLU A 241 -51.23 23.89 8.54
C GLU A 241 -52.26 23.39 7.52
N LEU A 242 -51.93 22.37 6.73
CA LEU A 242 -52.85 21.71 5.81
C LEU A 242 -54.04 21.10 6.54
N ASP A 243 -53.84 20.47 7.69
CA ASP A 243 -54.92 19.91 8.51
C ASP A 243 -55.81 21.04 9.06
N ARG A 244 -55.24 22.17 9.47
CA ARG A 244 -56.01 23.37 9.87
C ARG A 244 -56.82 23.93 8.71
N GLN A 245 -56.20 24.06 7.52
CA GLN A 245 -56.89 24.45 6.29
C GLN A 245 -58.00 23.48 5.94
N HIS A 246 -57.77 22.16 6.02
CA HIS A 246 -58.80 21.15 5.79
C HIS A 246 -59.97 21.26 6.77
N VAL A 247 -59.71 21.54 8.05
CA VAL A 247 -60.77 21.79 9.03
C VAL A 247 -61.56 23.05 8.65
N THR A 248 -60.89 24.16 8.35
CA THR A 248 -61.53 25.40 7.90
C THR A 248 -62.32 25.23 6.61
N ASP A 249 -61.78 24.50 5.64
CA ASP A 249 -62.45 24.19 4.38
C ASP A 249 -63.65 23.27 4.62
N THR A 250 -63.54 22.30 5.52
CA THR A 250 -64.66 21.42 5.89
C THR A 250 -65.76 22.20 6.60
N GLU A 251 -65.41 23.13 7.49
CA GLU A 251 -66.35 24.06 8.13
C GLU A 251 -67.00 24.97 7.10
N THR A 252 -66.22 25.54 6.17
CA THR A 252 -66.72 26.38 5.08
C THR A 252 -67.64 25.60 4.15
N ILE A 253 -67.30 24.36 3.79
CA ILE A 253 -68.15 23.47 3.00
C ILE A 253 -69.43 23.15 3.76
N ARG A 254 -69.37 22.89 5.08
CA ARG A 254 -70.55 22.65 5.90
C ARG A 254 -71.46 23.88 5.96
N ASP A 255 -70.89 25.07 6.13
CA ASP A 255 -71.63 26.33 6.13
C ASP A 255 -72.26 26.62 4.78
N LEU A 256 -71.50 26.46 3.68
CA LEU A 256 -72.01 26.57 2.33
C LEU A 256 -73.09 25.53 2.05
N THR A 257 -72.95 24.30 2.51
CA THR A 257 -73.96 23.24 2.36
C THR A 257 -75.23 23.62 3.13
N THR A 258 -75.09 24.15 4.34
CA THR A 258 -76.21 24.63 5.17
C THR A 258 -76.91 25.82 4.50
N GLN A 259 -76.16 26.76 3.92
CA GLN A 259 -76.69 27.88 3.13
C GLN A 259 -77.39 27.38 1.85
N LEU A 260 -76.85 26.35 1.20
CA LEU A 260 -77.41 25.76 -0.01
C LEU A 260 -78.68 24.96 0.30
N GLU A 261 -78.76 24.30 1.45
CA GLU A 261 -79.97 23.67 1.97
C GLU A 261 -81.02 24.71 2.37
N THR A 262 -80.59 25.79 3.03
CA THR A 262 -81.48 26.91 3.39
C THR A 262 -82.07 27.56 2.14
N THR A 263 -81.25 27.90 1.14
CA THR A 263 -81.71 28.46 -0.13
C THR A 263 -82.52 27.47 -0.96
N ARG A 264 -82.23 26.16 -0.90
CA ARG A 264 -83.09 25.12 -1.51
C ARG A 264 -84.45 25.04 -0.83
N ASN A 265 -84.50 25.14 0.50
CA ASN A 265 -85.74 25.14 1.25
C ASN A 265 -86.53 26.42 0.97
N GLU A 266 -85.89 27.58 0.94
CA GLU A 266 -86.50 28.85 0.53
C GLU A 266 -87.03 28.78 -0.91
N LEU A 267 -86.28 28.18 -1.84
CA LEU A 267 -86.73 27.96 -3.22
C LEU A 267 -87.91 26.98 -3.29
N ALA A 268 -87.92 25.92 -2.47
CA ALA A 268 -89.03 24.98 -2.37
C ALA A 268 -90.28 25.66 -1.78
N THR A 269 -90.12 26.50 -0.76
CA THR A 269 -91.19 27.32 -0.19
C THR A 269 -91.70 28.34 -1.20
N ALA A 270 -90.81 29.00 -1.96
CA ALA A 270 -91.16 29.93 -3.03
C ALA A 270 -91.90 29.22 -4.18
N ARG A 271 -91.51 27.99 -4.53
CA ARG A 271 -92.22 27.15 -5.50
C ARG A 271 -93.59 26.73 -4.99
N ALA A 272 -93.70 26.28 -3.74
CA ALA A 272 -94.98 25.93 -3.13
C ALA A 272 -95.93 27.15 -3.05
N THR A 273 -95.42 28.33 -2.69
CA THR A 273 -96.23 29.57 -2.71
C THR A 273 -96.60 30.02 -4.12
N ALA A 274 -95.72 29.83 -5.11
CA ALA A 274 -96.02 30.08 -6.52
C ALA A 274 -97.05 29.08 -7.07
N GLU A 275 -96.98 27.80 -6.71
CA GLU A 275 -97.97 26.77 -7.06
C GLU A 275 -99.32 27.04 -6.39
N GLU A 276 -99.33 27.45 -5.12
CA GLU A 276 -100.55 27.90 -4.47
C GLU A 276 -101.12 29.18 -5.10
N ALA A 277 -100.27 30.12 -5.51
CA ALA A 277 -100.67 31.34 -6.22
C ALA A 277 -101.22 31.00 -7.62
N ALA A 278 -100.60 30.06 -8.35
CA ALA A 278 -101.07 29.56 -9.62
C ALA A 278 -102.39 28.77 -9.48
N ALA A 279 -102.54 27.97 -8.42
CA ALA A 279 -103.79 27.29 -8.12
C ALA A 279 -104.89 28.26 -7.67
N ARG A 280 -104.55 29.34 -6.95
CA ARG A 280 -105.48 30.45 -6.66
C ARG A 280 -105.87 31.18 -7.94
N ALA A 281 -104.91 31.48 -8.82
CA ALA A 281 -105.16 32.11 -10.11
C ALA A 281 -106.05 31.23 -11.00
N ALA A 282 -105.77 29.93 -11.13
CA ALA A 282 -106.59 28.97 -11.86
C ALA A 282 -107.99 28.81 -11.26
N ARG A 283 -108.14 28.86 -9.92
CA ARG A 283 -109.47 28.89 -9.27
C ARG A 283 -110.22 30.19 -9.54
N THR A 284 -109.55 31.33 -9.53
CA THR A 284 -110.18 32.62 -9.88
C THR A 284 -110.52 32.72 -11.36
N GLU A 285 -109.70 32.14 -12.24
CA GLU A 285 -109.96 32.03 -13.68
C GLU A 285 -111.11 31.07 -13.95
N GLY A 286 -111.16 29.93 -13.26
CA GLY A 286 -112.29 29.01 -13.27
C GLY A 286 -113.58 29.67 -12.80
N ALA A 287 -113.55 30.40 -11.68
CA ALA A 287 -114.71 31.16 -11.18
C ALA A 287 -115.11 32.31 -12.14
N LEU A 288 -114.16 32.92 -12.84
CA LEU A 288 -114.41 33.94 -13.88
C LEU A 288 -114.98 33.34 -15.17
N ALA A 289 -114.57 32.12 -15.55
CA ALA A 289 -115.16 31.40 -16.66
C ALA A 289 -116.59 30.96 -16.31
N GLU A 290 -116.79 30.41 -15.12
CA GLU A 290 -118.10 29.96 -14.64
C GLU A 290 -119.08 31.14 -14.46
N THR A 291 -118.61 32.28 -13.97
CA THR A 291 -119.44 33.51 -13.92
C THR A 291 -119.69 34.10 -15.30
N ARG A 292 -118.77 33.99 -16.27
CA ARG A 292 -119.01 34.39 -17.67
C ARG A 292 -120.03 33.48 -18.35
N ASP A 293 -119.96 32.19 -18.11
CA ASP A 293 -120.90 31.20 -18.64
C ASP A 293 -122.27 31.36 -17.99
N GLN A 294 -122.34 31.65 -16.68
CA GLN A 294 -123.59 32.03 -16.01
C GLN A 294 -124.14 33.35 -16.56
N LEU A 295 -123.32 34.35 -16.86
CA LEU A 295 -123.77 35.60 -17.47
C LEU A 295 -124.23 35.40 -18.93
N ALA A 296 -123.60 34.50 -19.68
CA ALA A 296 -124.01 34.13 -21.03
C ALA A 296 -125.33 33.34 -21.01
N ALA A 297 -125.48 32.41 -20.06
CA ALA A 297 -126.72 31.66 -19.83
C ALA A 297 -127.87 32.62 -19.42
N LEU A 298 -127.64 33.52 -18.46
CA LEU A 298 -128.62 34.53 -18.04
C LEU A 298 -128.96 35.53 -19.15
N ARG A 299 -128.02 35.87 -20.04
CA ARG A 299 -128.30 36.70 -21.22
C ARG A 299 -129.14 35.95 -22.25
N THR A 300 -128.85 34.66 -22.45
CA THR A 300 -129.64 33.80 -23.34
C THR A 300 -131.06 33.63 -22.80
N GLU A 301 -131.19 33.35 -21.50
CA GLU A 301 -132.46 33.22 -20.79
C GLU A 301 -133.26 34.53 -20.79
N ARG A 302 -132.59 35.68 -20.59
CA ARG A 302 -133.23 37.01 -20.72
C ARG A 302 -133.69 37.28 -22.15
N ASP A 303 -132.86 36.99 -23.16
CA ASP A 303 -133.22 37.23 -24.56
C ASP A 303 -134.32 36.26 -25.05
N GLU A 304 -134.44 35.08 -24.42
CA GLU A 304 -135.52 34.11 -24.64
C GLU A 304 -136.81 34.55 -23.93
N LEU A 305 -136.72 35.04 -22.69
CA LEU A 305 -137.85 35.65 -21.97
C LEU A 305 -138.33 36.95 -22.62
N ASP A 306 -137.45 37.76 -23.20
CA ASP A 306 -137.83 38.97 -23.95
C ASP A 306 -138.49 38.60 -25.29
N ARG A 307 -138.04 37.52 -25.95
CA ARG A 307 -138.73 36.95 -27.13
C ARG A 307 -140.09 36.37 -26.79
N GLU A 308 -140.22 35.66 -25.67
CA GLU A 308 -141.50 35.13 -25.18
C GLU A 308 -142.45 36.25 -24.76
N ARG A 309 -141.94 37.29 -24.09
CA ARG A 309 -142.71 38.48 -23.75
C ARG A 309 -143.16 39.25 -24.99
N GLN A 310 -142.30 39.42 -26.00
CA GLN A 310 -142.69 40.04 -27.27
C GLN A 310 -143.70 39.17 -28.02
N ALA A 311 -143.52 37.85 -28.08
CA ALA A 311 -144.50 36.94 -28.67
C ALA A 311 -145.85 37.00 -27.94
N ALA A 312 -145.87 37.00 -26.61
CA ALA A 312 -147.08 37.12 -25.80
C ALA A 312 -147.77 38.48 -25.94
N LEU A 313 -147.01 39.57 -26.07
CA LEU A 313 -147.58 40.91 -26.34
C LEU A 313 -148.18 41.00 -27.74
N THR A 314 -147.49 40.46 -28.75
CA THR A 314 -147.97 40.43 -30.14
C THR A 314 -149.22 39.54 -30.27
N GLN A 315 -149.25 38.42 -29.53
CA GLN A 315 -150.40 37.53 -29.47
C GLN A 315 -151.58 38.15 -28.70
N ALA A 316 -151.33 38.86 -27.60
CA ALA A 316 -152.37 39.58 -26.87
C ALA A 316 -152.91 40.81 -27.64
N GLU A 317 -152.14 41.41 -28.54
CA GLU A 317 -152.61 42.43 -29.49
C GLU A 317 -153.38 41.80 -30.66
N HIS A 318 -152.94 40.65 -31.17
CA HIS A 318 -153.71 39.88 -32.16
C HIS A 318 -155.04 39.40 -31.60
N GLU A 319 -155.10 38.90 -30.37
CA GLU A 319 -156.35 38.47 -29.73
C GLU A 319 -157.26 39.66 -29.39
N ARG A 320 -156.71 40.82 -29.00
CA ARG A 320 -157.50 42.04 -28.79
C ARG A 320 -158.05 42.64 -30.09
N SER A 321 -157.27 42.61 -31.17
CA SER A 321 -157.72 43.06 -32.49
C SER A 321 -158.72 42.10 -33.11
N ALA A 322 -158.54 40.78 -32.95
CA ALA A 322 -159.50 39.76 -33.39
C ALA A 322 -160.81 39.82 -32.59
N ALA A 323 -160.75 40.06 -31.28
CA ALA A 323 -161.94 40.25 -30.44
C ALA A 323 -162.71 41.54 -30.78
N ALA A 324 -162.00 42.63 -31.12
CA ALA A 324 -162.61 43.87 -31.58
C ALA A 324 -163.29 43.71 -32.95
N VAL A 325 -162.63 43.02 -33.90
CA VAL A 325 -163.21 42.72 -35.23
C VAL A 325 -164.40 41.77 -35.13
N ALA A 326 -164.36 40.77 -34.24
CA ALA A 326 -165.48 39.85 -34.02
C ALA A 326 -166.69 40.56 -33.39
N GLN A 327 -166.49 41.47 -32.43
CA GLN A 327 -167.57 42.26 -31.84
C GLN A 327 -168.16 43.28 -32.81
N GLU A 328 -167.34 43.91 -33.67
CA GLU A 328 -167.81 44.82 -34.71
C GLU A 328 -168.61 44.05 -35.77
N ALA A 329 -168.13 42.87 -36.20
CA ALA A 329 -168.84 41.99 -37.13
C ALA A 329 -170.19 41.49 -36.56
N GLU A 330 -170.25 41.15 -35.26
CA GLU A 330 -171.48 40.72 -34.59
C GLU A 330 -172.50 41.87 -34.46
N ARG A 331 -172.05 43.10 -34.16
CA ARG A 331 -172.93 44.29 -34.15
C ARG A 331 -173.46 44.61 -35.55
N THR A 332 -172.61 44.48 -36.57
CA THR A 332 -173.00 44.73 -37.97
C THR A 332 -173.98 43.67 -38.46
N ALA A 333 -173.75 42.39 -38.16
CA ALA A 333 -174.66 41.30 -38.49
C ALA A 333 -176.01 41.41 -37.77
N ARG A 334 -176.04 41.87 -36.51
CA ARG A 334 -177.30 42.14 -35.78
C ARG A 334 -178.06 43.34 -36.35
N ALA A 335 -177.36 44.44 -36.65
CA ALA A 335 -177.96 45.60 -37.28
C ALA A 335 -178.52 45.29 -38.68
N GLU A 336 -177.84 44.44 -39.46
CA GLU A 336 -178.31 43.97 -40.76
C GLU A 336 -179.50 43.01 -40.66
N ALA A 337 -179.53 42.14 -39.64
CA ALA A 337 -180.66 41.25 -39.37
C ALA A 337 -181.91 42.02 -38.91
N ASP A 338 -181.74 43.07 -38.10
CA ASP A 338 -182.85 43.92 -37.66
C ASP A 338 -183.34 44.85 -38.78
N ALA A 339 -182.43 45.38 -39.61
CA ALA A 339 -182.79 46.11 -40.84
C ALA A 339 -183.45 45.21 -41.90
N ALA A 340 -183.17 43.90 -41.92
CA ALA A 340 -183.86 42.94 -42.77
C ALA A 340 -185.26 42.62 -42.23
N ARG A 341 -185.44 42.48 -40.91
CA ARG A 341 -186.77 42.33 -40.29
C ARG A 341 -187.64 43.54 -40.51
N ASP A 342 -187.12 44.75 -40.31
CA ASP A 342 -187.87 45.99 -40.52
C ASP A 342 -188.27 46.21 -41.99
N ARG A 343 -187.45 45.74 -42.94
CA ARG A 343 -187.81 45.75 -44.37
C ARG A 343 -188.87 44.72 -44.69
N ALA A 344 -188.82 43.53 -44.07
CA ALA A 344 -189.84 42.51 -44.24
C ALA A 344 -191.20 42.96 -43.66
N THR A 345 -191.24 43.53 -42.46
CA THR A 345 -192.48 44.06 -41.86
C THR A 345 -193.03 45.26 -42.61
N ARG A 346 -192.18 46.18 -43.11
CA ARG A 346 -192.63 47.29 -43.97
C ARG A 346 -193.23 46.79 -45.28
N ALA A 347 -192.56 45.84 -45.95
CA ALA A 347 -193.08 45.23 -47.16
C ALA A 347 -194.41 44.49 -46.92
N GLU A 348 -194.59 43.85 -45.76
CA GLU A 348 -195.85 43.20 -45.38
C GLU A 348 -196.98 44.22 -45.13
N THR A 349 -196.68 45.34 -44.45
CA THR A 349 -197.66 46.42 -44.23
C THR A 349 -198.03 47.15 -45.52
N GLU A 350 -197.07 47.37 -46.43
CA GLU A 350 -197.34 47.95 -47.75
C GLU A 350 -198.19 47.00 -48.60
N ASN A 351 -197.92 45.69 -48.55
CA ASN A 351 -198.71 44.70 -49.29
C ASN A 351 -200.15 44.60 -48.73
N GLN A 352 -200.33 44.67 -47.41
CA GLN A 352 -201.64 44.75 -46.76
C GLN A 352 -202.39 46.04 -47.13
N GLN A 353 -201.71 47.19 -47.15
CA GLN A 353 -202.31 48.45 -47.59
C GLN A 353 -202.73 48.39 -49.07
N THR A 354 -201.88 47.85 -49.94
CA THR A 354 -202.18 47.67 -51.37
C THR A 354 -203.43 46.79 -51.57
N THR A 355 -203.57 45.75 -50.75
CA THR A 355 -204.72 44.84 -50.79
C THR A 355 -206.00 45.52 -50.33
N VAL A 356 -205.93 46.38 -49.30
CA VAL A 356 -207.07 47.19 -48.83
C VAL A 356 -207.48 48.24 -49.87
N THR A 357 -206.53 48.91 -50.53
CA THR A 357 -206.83 49.85 -51.62
C THR A 357 -207.42 49.14 -52.85
N LEU A 358 -206.97 47.93 -53.18
CA LEU A 358 -207.58 47.14 -54.26
C LEU A 358 -209.00 46.68 -53.92
N ALA A 359 -209.28 46.37 -52.65
CA ALA A 359 -210.63 46.07 -52.18
C ALA A 359 -211.55 47.31 -52.23
N ALA A 360 -211.03 48.50 -51.91
CA ALA A 360 -211.75 49.76 -52.02
C ALA A 360 -212.05 50.14 -53.49
N LEU A 361 -211.05 50.03 -54.38
CA LEU A 361 -211.21 50.31 -55.81
C LEU A 361 -212.18 49.35 -56.50
N ARG A 362 -212.21 48.08 -56.11
CA ARG A 362 -213.22 47.13 -56.62
C ARG A 362 -214.63 47.48 -56.16
N LYS A 363 -214.77 48.04 -54.95
CA LYS A 363 -216.05 48.50 -54.42
C LYS A 363 -216.52 49.78 -55.13
N GLU A 364 -215.60 50.67 -55.50
CA GLU A 364 -215.89 51.83 -56.34
C GLU A 364 -216.23 51.45 -57.78
N LEU A 365 -215.58 50.43 -58.35
CA LEU A 365 -215.94 49.91 -59.66
C LEU A 365 -217.36 49.30 -59.68
N ALA A 366 -217.74 48.61 -58.60
CA ALA A 366 -219.09 48.10 -58.41
C ALA A 366 -220.14 49.23 -58.28
N ALA A 367 -219.76 50.37 -57.69
CA ALA A 367 -220.61 51.56 -57.64
C ALA A 367 -220.73 52.24 -59.02
N ALA A 368 -219.62 52.38 -59.75
CA ALA A 368 -219.61 52.98 -61.09
C ALA A 368 -220.42 52.16 -62.11
N HIS A 369 -220.35 50.83 -62.05
CA HIS A 369 -221.16 49.98 -62.94
C HIS A 369 -222.66 50.02 -62.59
N ALA A 370 -223.01 50.21 -61.32
CA ALA A 370 -224.39 50.44 -60.90
C ALA A 370 -224.91 51.83 -61.35
N GLU A 371 -224.04 52.83 -61.47
CA GLU A 371 -224.41 54.16 -61.96
C GLU A 371 -224.57 54.20 -63.49
N VAL A 372 -223.81 53.35 -64.19
CA VAL A 372 -223.99 53.07 -65.63
C VAL A 372 -225.29 52.29 -65.89
N ALA A 373 -225.73 51.45 -64.96
CA ALA A 373 -227.09 50.90 -64.99
C ALA A 373 -228.16 52.01 -65.01
N ALA A 374 -227.94 53.12 -64.30
CA ALA A 374 -228.94 54.19 -64.18
C ALA A 374 -228.93 55.23 -65.32
N GLN A 375 -227.86 55.36 -66.11
CA GLN A 375 -227.82 56.32 -67.22
C GLN A 375 -228.37 55.75 -68.54
N ARG A 376 -228.16 54.45 -68.81
CA ARG A 376 -228.71 53.82 -70.02
C ARG A 376 -230.24 53.72 -69.98
N GLU A 377 -230.82 53.47 -68.81
CA GLU A 377 -232.27 53.54 -68.63
C GLU A 377 -232.83 54.95 -68.85
N ARG A 378 -232.05 56.01 -68.55
CA ARG A 378 -232.45 57.41 -68.80
C ARG A 378 -232.33 57.84 -70.26
N ALA A 379 -231.35 57.32 -70.99
CA ALA A 379 -231.17 57.64 -72.41
C ALA A 379 -232.20 56.96 -73.31
N ALA A 380 -232.58 55.71 -73.05
CA ALA A 380 -233.58 55.03 -73.87
C ALA A 380 -235.00 55.57 -73.65
N ALA A 381 -235.31 56.04 -72.43
CA ALA A 381 -236.54 56.77 -72.14
C ALA A 381 -236.63 58.13 -72.88
N ALA A 382 -235.52 58.66 -73.40
CA ALA A 382 -235.47 59.94 -74.13
C ALA A 382 -235.75 59.81 -75.63
N GLU A 383 -235.48 58.66 -76.26
CA GLU A 383 -235.78 58.46 -77.69
C GLU A 383 -237.25 58.07 -77.96
N GLN A 384 -238.03 57.78 -76.93
CA GLN A 384 -239.49 57.61 -77.02
C GLN A 384 -240.29 58.94 -77.17
N ARG A 385 -239.65 60.10 -77.42
CA ARG A 385 -240.36 61.42 -77.37
C ARG A 385 -240.15 62.40 -78.53
N ALA A 386 -239.46 62.04 -79.61
CA ALA A 386 -239.25 62.98 -80.72
C ALA A 386 -239.44 62.35 -82.12
N GLU A 387 -240.63 61.83 -82.37
CA GLU A 387 -241.39 62.12 -83.60
C GLU A 387 -242.13 63.46 -83.35
N PRO A 388 -242.50 64.35 -84.31
CA PRO A 388 -243.04 64.07 -85.66
C PRO A 388 -242.71 65.20 -86.73
N PRO A 389 -243.60 65.63 -87.67
CA PRO A 389 -243.66 65.31 -89.12
C PRO A 389 -243.47 66.54 -90.07
N THR A 390 -243.69 66.35 -91.40
CA THR A 390 -243.87 67.32 -92.55
C THR A 390 -242.60 67.85 -93.25
N GLU A 391 -242.52 68.21 -94.54
CA GLU A 391 -243.25 68.11 -95.84
C GLU A 391 -242.34 68.81 -96.91
N GLY A 392 -242.38 68.38 -98.21
CA GLY A 392 -242.08 69.10 -99.50
C GLY A 392 -240.76 69.89 -99.71
N LEU A 393 -240.16 70.12 -100.89
CA LEU A 393 -240.28 69.90 -102.37
C LEU A 393 -238.90 70.39 -102.97
N PRO A 394 -238.55 70.33 -104.29
CA PRO A 394 -239.29 69.99 -105.51
C PRO A 394 -238.98 68.62 -106.13
#